data_AF-A0AAX0UEK2-F1
#
_entry.id   AF-A0AAX0UEK2-F1
#
_cell.length_a   1.000
_cell.length_b   1.000
_cell.length_c   1.000
_cell.angle_alpha   90.00
_cell.angle_beta   90.00
_cell.angle_gamma   90.00
#
_symmetry.space_group_name_H-M   'P 1'
#
loop_
_entity.id
_entity.type
_entity.pdbx_description
1 polymer ?
#
loop_
_entity_poly.entity_id
_entity_poly.type
_entity_poly.pdbx_seq_one_letter_code
_entity_poly.pdbx_strand_id
1 'polypeptide(L)'
;MLEAIAGLSVWFFVWDDRHDEDARRLRRAAWARLRDALCAVLASPRARVADAEPIVGALSDCIVRIRARLGDAWNRRFTGHLRQMIDAYDDEFRARLAARIPTRDAYMRLRERTFDCEARLDCLELAAGRALPDAVRAAPPYRLAGPARRSNSPRFTTISVRCARSAKPKKSTISAFR
;
A
#
# COMPACT_ATOMS: atom_id res chain seq x y z
N MET A 1 15.52 -13.56 -10.91
CA MET A 1 15.46 -12.34 -10.06
C MET A 1 14.21 -11.54 -10.36
N LEU A 2 14.06 -11.08 -11.60
CA LEU A 2 12.91 -10.30 -12.05
C LEU A 2 11.57 -11.01 -11.79
N GLU A 3 11.51 -12.33 -11.90
CA GLU A 3 10.32 -13.12 -11.55
C GLU A 3 9.86 -12.93 -10.10
N ALA A 4 10.79 -12.84 -9.13
CA ALA A 4 10.43 -12.63 -7.72
C ALA A 4 9.92 -11.20 -7.48
N ILE A 5 10.50 -10.22 -8.17
CA ILE A 5 10.05 -8.82 -8.15
C ILE A 5 8.67 -8.69 -8.81
N ALA A 6 8.46 -9.37 -9.94
CA ALA A 6 7.18 -9.42 -10.64
C ALA A 6 6.12 -10.11 -9.77
N GLY A 7 6.45 -11.25 -9.14
CA GLY A 7 5.57 -11.96 -8.21
C GLY A 7 5.14 -11.08 -7.03
N LEU A 8 6.08 -10.36 -6.41
CA LEU A 8 5.76 -9.39 -5.37
C LEU A 8 4.87 -8.25 -5.89
N SER A 9 5.09 -7.80 -7.12
CA SER A 9 4.29 -6.73 -7.73
C SER A 9 2.86 -7.15 -7.97
N VAL A 10 2.65 -8.36 -8.51
CA VAL A 10 1.32 -8.95 -8.70
C VAL A 10 0.64 -9.14 -7.35
N TRP A 11 1.36 -9.69 -6.37
CA TRP A 11 0.87 -9.85 -5.01
C TRP A 11 0.39 -8.52 -4.41
N PHE A 12 1.16 -7.44 -4.57
CA PHE A 12 0.79 -6.11 -4.08
C PHE A 12 -0.54 -5.64 -4.66
N PHE A 13 -0.77 -5.77 -5.98
CA PHE A 13 -2.04 -5.36 -6.59
C PHE A 13 -3.22 -6.18 -6.08
N VAL A 14 -3.07 -7.50 -5.96
CA VAL A 14 -4.12 -8.35 -5.40
C VAL A 14 -4.43 -7.98 -3.94
N TRP A 15 -3.41 -7.60 -3.17
CA TRP A 15 -3.58 -7.14 -1.79
C TRP A 15 -4.24 -5.76 -1.69
N ASP A 16 -3.89 -4.82 -2.58
CA ASP A 16 -4.53 -3.51 -2.70
C ASP A 16 -6.04 -3.65 -2.98
N ASP A 17 -6.41 -4.52 -3.94
CA ASP A 17 -7.82 -4.81 -4.25
C ASP A 17 -8.55 -5.43 -3.04
N ARG A 18 -7.90 -6.38 -2.35
CA ARG A 18 -8.46 -7.00 -1.13
C ARG A 18 -8.67 -5.98 -0.01
N HIS A 19 -7.75 -5.04 0.17
CA HIS A 19 -7.88 -3.94 1.13
C HIS A 19 -9.05 -3.02 0.77
N ASP A 20 -9.19 -2.63 -0.50
CA ASP A 20 -10.31 -1.81 -0.97
C ASP A 20 -11.64 -2.50 -0.71
N GLU A 21 -11.74 -3.79 -1.01
CA GLU A 21 -12.94 -4.58 -0.76
C GLU A 21 -13.28 -4.68 0.73
N ASP A 22 -12.28 -4.95 1.59
CA ASP A 22 -12.48 -4.99 3.04
C ASP A 22 -12.95 -3.65 3.60
N ALA A 23 -12.39 -2.55 3.09
CA ALA A 23 -12.78 -1.21 3.52
C ALA A 23 -14.21 -0.90 3.10
N ARG A 24 -14.60 -1.21 1.85
CA ARG A 24 -15.97 -1.01 1.34
C ARG A 24 -17.00 -1.84 2.11
N ARG A 25 -16.65 -3.09 2.45
CA ARG A 25 -17.52 -4.01 3.19
C ARG A 25 -17.40 -3.88 4.71
N LEU A 26 -16.59 -2.94 5.20
CA LEU A 26 -16.35 -2.70 6.63
C LEU A 26 -15.88 -3.94 7.40
N ARG A 27 -15.09 -4.82 6.76
CA ARG A 27 -14.62 -6.11 7.32
C ARG A 27 -13.45 -5.93 8.30
N ARG A 28 -13.68 -5.21 9.41
CA ARG A 28 -12.64 -4.82 10.38
C ARG A 28 -11.83 -6.00 10.93
N ALA A 29 -12.52 -7.05 11.37
CA ALA A 29 -11.86 -8.22 11.97
C ALA A 29 -11.06 -9.02 10.92
N ALA A 30 -11.56 -9.12 9.69
CA ALA A 30 -10.84 -9.80 8.62
C ALA A 30 -9.57 -9.04 8.24
N TRP A 31 -9.67 -7.71 8.09
CA TRP A 31 -8.52 -6.85 7.82
C TRP A 31 -7.45 -6.96 8.92
N ALA A 32 -7.85 -6.88 10.19
CA ALA A 32 -6.91 -6.98 11.31
C ALA A 32 -6.14 -8.32 11.31
N ARG A 33 -6.85 -9.45 11.11
CA ARG A 33 -6.22 -10.78 11.00
C ARG A 33 -5.27 -10.88 9.82
N LEU A 34 -5.68 -10.36 8.66
CA LEU A 34 -4.83 -10.35 7.46
C LEU A 34 -3.57 -9.53 7.70
N ARG A 35 -3.70 -8.30 8.21
CA ARG A 35 -2.57 -7.42 8.56
C ARG A 35 -1.59 -8.14 9.48
N ASP A 36 -2.07 -8.75 10.56
CA ASP A 36 -1.23 -9.44 11.53
C ASP A 36 -0.50 -10.64 10.92
N ALA A 37 -1.16 -11.40 10.05
CA ALA A 37 -0.55 -12.50 9.32
C ALA A 37 0.56 -12.03 8.35
N LEU A 38 0.32 -10.97 7.57
CA LEU A 38 1.34 -10.39 6.70
C LEU A 38 2.53 -9.86 7.51
N CYS A 39 2.23 -9.21 8.64
CA CYS A 39 3.21 -8.72 9.57
C CYS A 39 4.08 -9.83 10.17
N ALA A 40 3.50 -11.00 10.45
CA ALA A 40 4.22 -12.19 10.91
C ALA A 40 5.13 -12.78 9.82
N VAL A 41 4.65 -12.82 8.56
CA VAL A 41 5.46 -13.27 7.41
C VAL A 41 6.70 -12.40 7.23
N LEU A 42 6.59 -11.08 7.34
CA LEU A 42 7.76 -10.19 7.22
C LEU A 42 8.81 -10.43 8.33
N ALA A 43 8.36 -10.79 9.54
CA ALA A 43 9.24 -11.12 10.65
C ALA A 43 9.89 -12.51 10.48
N SER A 44 9.11 -13.52 10.10
CA SER A 44 9.56 -14.90 9.93
C SER A 44 8.92 -15.58 8.72
N PRO A 45 9.49 -15.43 7.51
CA PRO A 45 8.87 -15.86 6.26
C PRO A 45 8.95 -17.37 6.02
N ARG A 46 9.63 -18.12 6.90
CA ARG A 46 9.69 -19.59 6.85
C ARG A 46 8.85 -20.24 7.95
N ALA A 47 8.26 -19.46 8.85
CA ALA A 47 7.25 -19.97 9.77
C ALA A 47 6.04 -20.37 8.92
N ARG A 48 6.01 -21.64 8.52
CA ARG A 48 4.98 -22.21 7.67
C ARG A 48 3.66 -22.10 8.43
N VAL A 49 2.76 -21.25 7.98
CA VAL A 49 1.38 -21.26 8.46
C VAL A 49 0.68 -22.34 7.65
N ALA A 50 0.61 -23.56 8.17
CA ALA A 50 -0.39 -24.52 7.69
C ALA A 50 -1.75 -23.80 7.76
N ASP A 51 -2.52 -23.83 6.68
CA ASP A 51 -3.80 -23.12 6.53
C ASP A 51 -3.74 -21.58 6.35
N ALA A 52 -2.59 -21.00 5.95
CA ALA A 52 -2.54 -19.58 5.61
C ALA A 52 -3.48 -19.24 4.44
N GLU A 53 -4.18 -18.10 4.53
CA GLU A 53 -4.89 -17.50 3.40
C GLU A 53 -3.94 -17.40 2.18
N PRO A 54 -4.40 -17.69 0.94
CA PRO A 54 -3.52 -17.75 -0.23
C PRO A 54 -2.64 -16.50 -0.42
N ILE A 55 -3.17 -15.32 -0.09
CA ILE A 55 -2.45 -14.04 -0.17
C ILE A 55 -1.28 -13.95 0.83
N VAL A 56 -1.40 -14.57 2.00
CA VAL A 56 -0.34 -14.64 3.01
C VAL A 56 0.74 -15.62 2.55
N GLY A 57 0.34 -16.78 2.05
CA GLY A 57 1.26 -17.78 1.49
C GLY A 57 2.07 -17.22 0.30
N ALA A 58 1.42 -16.48 -0.60
CA ALA A 58 2.06 -15.84 -1.73
C ALA A 58 3.11 -14.79 -1.30
N LEU A 59 2.81 -13.97 -0.29
CA LEU A 59 3.82 -13.06 0.27
C LEU A 59 5.01 -13.85 0.82
N SER A 60 4.74 -14.91 1.58
CA SER A 60 5.78 -15.74 2.19
C SER A 60 6.74 -16.29 1.16
N ASP A 61 6.23 -16.85 0.05
CA ASP A 61 7.04 -17.36 -1.06
C ASP A 61 7.87 -16.24 -1.71
N CYS A 62 7.28 -15.07 -1.97
CA CYS A 62 8.00 -13.92 -2.52
C CYS A 62 9.15 -13.48 -1.60
N ILE A 63 8.89 -13.34 -0.30
CA ILE A 63 9.89 -12.89 0.68
C ILE A 63 11.02 -13.90 0.84
N VAL A 64 10.73 -15.21 0.85
CA VAL A 64 11.77 -16.25 0.90
C VAL A 64 12.70 -16.15 -0.32
N ARG A 65 12.13 -16.00 -1.52
CA ARG A 65 12.92 -15.91 -2.77
C ARG A 65 13.75 -14.64 -2.86
N ILE A 66 13.22 -13.53 -2.37
CA ILE A 66 13.89 -12.22 -2.35
C ILE A 66 15.03 -12.22 -1.32
N ARG A 67 14.76 -12.67 -0.09
CA ARG A 67 15.74 -12.61 1.02
C ARG A 67 16.97 -13.50 0.81
N ALA A 68 16.89 -14.49 -0.06
CA ALA A 68 18.00 -15.37 -0.41
C ALA A 68 19.08 -14.71 -1.28
N ARG A 69 18.90 -13.44 -1.70
CA ARG A 69 19.70 -12.82 -2.77
C ARG A 69 20.74 -11.83 -2.30
N LEU A 70 20.45 -11.06 -1.26
CA LEU A 70 21.33 -10.03 -0.70
C LEU A 70 21.51 -10.27 0.80
N GLY A 71 22.45 -9.53 1.40
CA GLY A 71 22.82 -9.70 2.81
C GLY A 71 21.74 -9.24 3.80
N ASP A 72 21.92 -9.60 5.06
CA ASP A 72 20.93 -9.37 6.13
C ASP A 72 20.58 -7.90 6.36
N ALA A 73 21.54 -6.98 6.17
CA ALA A 73 21.28 -5.55 6.28
C ALA A 73 20.25 -5.08 5.24
N TRP A 74 20.39 -5.51 4.00
CA TRP A 74 19.43 -5.22 2.93
C TRP A 74 18.08 -5.87 3.23
N ASN A 75 18.08 -7.14 3.67
CA ASN A 75 16.85 -7.86 4.01
C ASN A 75 16.05 -7.16 5.12
N ARG A 76 16.71 -6.70 6.19
CA ARG A 76 16.06 -5.95 7.28
C ARG A 76 15.47 -4.63 6.79
N ARG A 77 16.19 -3.91 5.93
CA ARG A 77 15.73 -2.64 5.35
C ARG A 77 14.50 -2.87 4.48
N PHE A 78 14.57 -3.84 3.57
CA PHE A 78 13.49 -4.18 2.66
C PHE A 78 12.20 -4.61 3.39
N THR A 79 12.29 -5.53 4.36
CA THR A 79 11.10 -5.94 5.14
C THR A 79 10.59 -4.82 6.04
N GLY A 80 11.48 -3.92 6.49
CA GLY A 80 11.12 -2.70 7.21
C GLY A 80 10.25 -1.76 6.37
N HIS A 81 10.61 -1.51 5.10
CA HIS A 81 9.80 -0.69 4.20
C HIS A 81 8.45 -1.32 3.89
N LEU A 82 8.40 -2.64 3.63
CA LEU A 82 7.12 -3.34 3.45
C LEU A 82 6.23 -3.27 4.70
N ARG A 83 6.81 -3.33 5.91
CA ARG A 83 6.06 -3.16 7.16
C ARG A 83 5.47 -1.76 7.26
N GLN A 84 6.25 -0.73 6.94
CA GLN A 84 5.76 0.66 6.93
C GLN A 84 4.62 0.86 5.93
N MET A 85 4.68 0.21 4.77
CA MET A 85 3.58 0.20 3.80
C MET A 85 2.32 -0.44 4.42
N ILE A 86 2.43 -1.63 5.03
CA ILE A 86 1.30 -2.30 5.68
C ILE A 86 0.67 -1.41 6.77
N ASP A 87 1.49 -0.74 7.58
CA ASP A 87 1.00 0.19 8.61
C ASP A 87 0.27 1.40 7.98
N ALA A 88 0.75 1.93 6.85
CA ALA A 88 0.09 3.01 6.14
C ALA A 88 -1.26 2.59 5.52
N TYR A 89 -1.37 1.34 5.04
CA TYR A 89 -2.66 0.79 4.60
C TYR A 89 -3.65 0.63 5.75
N ASP A 90 -3.17 0.33 6.96
CA ASP A 90 -4.02 0.29 8.16
C ASP A 90 -4.50 1.70 8.57
N ASP A 91 -3.63 2.72 8.47
CA ASP A 91 -4.03 4.13 8.62
C ASP A 91 -5.14 4.50 7.62
N GLU A 92 -4.98 4.13 6.35
CA GLU A 92 -5.99 4.37 5.31
C GLU A 92 -7.30 3.64 5.62
N PHE A 93 -7.22 2.37 6.01
CA PHE A 93 -8.39 1.58 6.37
C PHE A 93 -9.21 2.26 7.48
N ARG A 94 -8.53 2.72 8.55
CA ARG A 94 -9.16 3.44 9.66
C ARG A 94 -9.76 4.78 9.23
N ALA A 95 -9.11 5.51 8.32
CA ALA A 95 -9.66 6.76 7.79
C ALA A 95 -10.94 6.51 6.99
N ARG A 96 -10.95 5.47 6.14
CA ARG A 96 -12.13 5.04 5.37
C ARG A 96 -13.28 4.59 6.27
N LEU A 97 -13.00 3.81 7.32
CA LEU A 97 -13.99 3.40 8.32
C LEU A 97 -14.64 4.59 9.04
N ALA A 98 -13.89 5.67 9.25
CA ALA A 98 -14.36 6.89 9.87
C ALA A 98 -15.06 7.84 8.87
N ALA A 99 -15.23 7.42 7.61
CA ALA A 99 -15.75 8.24 6.51
C ALA A 99 -15.03 9.60 6.37
N ARG A 100 -13.73 9.65 6.75
CA ARG A 100 -12.94 10.89 6.70
C ARG A 100 -12.31 11.04 5.33
N ILE A 101 -12.63 12.14 4.66
CA ILE A 101 -11.91 12.57 3.46
C ILE A 101 -10.67 13.35 3.92
N PRO A 102 -9.45 12.88 3.62
CA PRO A 102 -8.24 13.59 4.02
C PRO A 102 -8.11 14.93 3.28
N THR A 103 -7.46 15.90 3.92
CA THR A 103 -7.00 17.10 3.20
C THR A 103 -5.96 16.68 2.15
N ARG A 104 -5.72 17.53 1.15
CA ARG A 104 -4.70 17.27 0.10
C ARG A 104 -3.36 16.86 0.71
N ASP A 105 -2.85 17.61 1.68
CA ASP A 105 -1.52 17.34 2.23
C ASP A 105 -1.50 16.07 3.08
N ALA A 106 -2.59 15.78 3.78
CA ALA A 106 -2.73 14.51 4.50
C ALA A 106 -2.81 13.33 3.51
N TYR A 107 -3.52 13.49 2.39
CA TYR A 107 -3.58 12.51 1.32
C TYR A 107 -2.22 12.28 0.68
N MET A 108 -1.46 13.34 0.36
CA MET A 108 -0.13 13.21 -0.23
C MET A 108 0.83 12.45 0.70
N ARG A 109 0.86 12.80 2.00
CA ARG A 109 1.68 12.07 2.99
C ARG A 109 1.24 10.62 3.17
N LEU A 110 -0.06 10.33 3.10
CA LEU A 110 -0.56 8.96 3.13
C LEU A 110 -0.12 8.22 1.87
N ARG A 111 -0.29 8.83 0.70
CA ARG A 111 -0.02 8.20 -0.59
C ARG A 111 1.47 7.88 -0.76
N GLU A 112 2.35 8.77 -0.33
CA GLU A 112 3.81 8.54 -0.28
C GLU A 112 4.17 7.23 0.45
N ARG A 113 3.42 6.89 1.51
CA ARG A 113 3.66 5.68 2.32
C ARG A 113 2.92 4.44 1.77
N THR A 114 1.75 4.61 1.16
CA THR A 114 0.98 3.49 0.57
C THR A 114 1.46 3.06 -0.82
N PHE A 115 2.20 3.90 -1.56
CA PHE A 115 2.70 3.52 -2.90
C PHE A 115 3.94 2.63 -2.85
N ASP A 116 4.47 2.35 -1.65
CA ASP A 116 5.62 1.47 -1.43
C ASP A 116 6.91 1.94 -2.13
N CYS A 117 7.05 3.24 -2.36
CA CYS A 117 8.15 3.77 -3.17
C CYS A 117 9.53 3.29 -2.67
N GLU A 118 9.69 3.14 -1.36
CA GLU A 118 10.95 2.71 -0.73
C GLU A 118 11.26 1.23 -1.01
N ALA A 119 10.32 0.31 -0.83
CA ALA A 119 10.60 -1.11 -1.13
C ALA A 119 10.75 -1.34 -2.65
N ARG A 120 10.08 -0.53 -3.48
CA ARG A 120 10.32 -0.50 -4.93
C ARG A 120 11.73 -0.05 -5.29
N LEU A 121 12.26 0.98 -4.63
CA LEU A 121 13.66 1.37 -4.81
C LEU A 121 14.62 0.25 -4.40
N ASP A 122 14.30 -0.45 -3.32
CA ASP A 122 15.13 -1.57 -2.86
C ASP A 122 15.19 -2.70 -3.90
N CYS A 123 14.09 -2.93 -4.63
CA CYS A 123 14.08 -3.86 -5.76
C CYS A 123 15.05 -3.46 -6.89
N LEU A 124 15.44 -2.19 -7.01
CA LEU A 124 16.48 -1.77 -7.98
C LEU A 124 17.85 -2.31 -7.60
N GLU A 125 18.21 -2.25 -6.32
CA GLU A 125 19.45 -2.84 -5.80
C GLU A 125 19.45 -4.36 -5.98
N LEU A 126 18.28 -4.98 -5.76
CA LEU A 126 18.07 -6.40 -5.98
C LEU A 126 18.23 -6.76 -7.47
N ALA A 127 17.66 -5.98 -8.38
CA ALA A 127 17.80 -6.17 -9.82
C ALA A 127 19.26 -5.98 -10.29
N ALA A 128 19.97 -5.02 -9.70
CA ALA A 128 21.40 -4.79 -9.93
C ALA A 128 22.31 -5.84 -9.26
N GLY A 129 21.76 -6.73 -8.43
CA GLY A 129 22.51 -7.77 -7.71
C GLY A 129 23.47 -7.22 -6.65
N ARG A 130 23.29 -5.95 -6.22
CA ARG A 130 24.21 -5.28 -5.29
C ARG A 130 23.45 -4.31 -4.39
N ALA A 131 23.57 -4.55 -3.08
CA ALA A 131 23.12 -3.61 -2.08
C ALA A 131 23.97 -2.33 -2.11
N LEU A 132 23.33 -1.16 -2.09
CA LEU A 132 24.02 0.11 -2.01
C LEU A 132 24.47 0.42 -0.58
N PRO A 133 25.66 0.99 -0.38
CA PRO A 133 26.05 1.53 0.91
C PRO A 133 25.11 2.65 1.37
N ASP A 134 24.88 2.76 2.68
CA ASP A 134 23.99 3.77 3.26
C ASP A 134 24.40 5.20 2.87
N ALA A 135 25.71 5.47 2.77
CA ALA A 135 26.22 6.78 2.34
C ALA A 135 25.77 7.15 0.91
N VAL A 136 25.69 6.18 0.00
CA VAL A 136 25.21 6.40 -1.38
C VAL A 136 23.71 6.63 -1.38
N ARG A 137 22.94 5.82 -0.65
CA ARG A 137 21.49 6.01 -0.52
C ARG A 137 21.12 7.33 0.15
N ALA A 138 21.93 7.79 1.11
CA ALA A 138 21.73 9.04 1.81
C ALA A 138 22.19 10.26 0.99
N ALA A 139 22.92 10.07 -0.11
CA ALA A 139 23.37 11.17 -0.94
C ALA A 139 22.17 11.94 -1.54
N PRO A 140 22.18 13.29 -1.52
CA PRO A 140 21.07 14.09 -2.05
C PRO A 140 20.68 13.74 -3.49
N PRO A 141 21.61 13.51 -4.45
CA PRO A 141 21.23 13.13 -5.82
C PRO A 141 20.40 11.84 -5.87
N TYR A 142 20.76 10.83 -5.06
CA TYR A 142 20.02 9.57 -4.99
C TYR A 142 18.63 9.78 -4.40
N ARG A 143 18.54 10.52 -3.29
CA ARG A 143 17.24 10.81 -2.63
C ARG A 143 16.30 11.65 -3.48
N LEU A 144 16.84 12.57 -4.29
CA LEU A 144 16.05 13.40 -5.20
C LEU A 144 15.58 12.63 -6.43
N ALA A 145 16.39 11.70 -6.94
CA ALA A 145 16.03 10.83 -8.06
C ALA A 145 15.12 9.65 -7.67
N GLY A 146 15.11 9.28 -6.37
CA GLY A 146 14.37 8.16 -5.79
C GLY A 146 12.85 8.40 -5.68
N PRO A 147 12.17 8.17 -4.53
CA PRO A 147 10.78 8.59 -4.38
C PRO A 147 10.76 10.09 -4.64
N ALA A 148 10.16 10.47 -5.76
CA ALA A 148 10.11 11.85 -6.15
C ALA A 148 9.42 12.60 -5.00
N ARG A 149 10.21 13.34 -4.18
CA ARG A 149 9.71 14.39 -3.32
C ARG A 149 9.15 15.47 -4.24
N ARG A 150 8.00 15.21 -4.85
CA ARG A 150 7.20 16.23 -5.51
C ARG A 150 6.43 16.99 -4.46
N SER A 151 7.15 17.61 -3.52
CA SER A 151 6.66 18.83 -2.86
C SER A 151 6.93 20.01 -3.80
N ASN A 152 6.44 19.93 -5.04
CA ASN A 152 6.17 21.07 -5.92
C ASN A 152 5.64 20.57 -7.26
N SER A 153 4.31 20.45 -7.37
CA SER A 153 3.64 20.66 -8.64
C SER A 153 2.26 21.29 -8.43
N PRO A 154 1.90 22.27 -9.27
CA PRO A 154 0.78 23.17 -9.07
C PRO A 154 -0.56 22.45 -9.30
N ARG A 155 -1.56 22.84 -8.50
CA ARG A 155 -3.01 22.67 -8.69
C ARG A 155 -3.44 21.60 -9.72
N PHE A 156 -3.54 20.34 -9.28
CA PHE A 156 -4.46 19.41 -9.94
C PHE A 156 -5.87 19.67 -9.37
N THR A 157 -6.78 20.05 -10.26
CA THR A 157 -8.18 20.36 -9.96
C THR A 157 -8.86 19.16 -9.31
N THR A 158 -9.51 19.40 -8.18
CA THR A 158 -10.32 18.44 -7.41
C THR A 158 -11.22 17.61 -8.33
N ILE A 159 -11.00 16.29 -8.39
CA ILE A 159 -12.00 15.36 -8.93
C ILE A 159 -13.12 15.27 -7.88
N SER A 160 -14.19 16.03 -8.07
CA SER A 160 -15.41 15.89 -7.28
C SER A 160 -16.09 14.58 -7.65
N VAL A 161 -15.92 13.55 -6.82
CA VAL A 161 -16.78 12.36 -6.88
C VAL A 161 -18.17 12.77 -6.40
N ARG A 162 -19.09 13.06 -7.34
CA ARG A 162 -20.51 13.18 -7.01
C ARG A 162 -21.02 11.81 -6.60
N CYS A 163 -21.19 11.61 -5.30
CA CYS A 163 -21.95 10.50 -4.77
C CYS A 163 -23.41 10.69 -5.21
N ALA A 164 -23.86 9.93 -6.20
CA ALA A 164 -25.24 9.95 -6.67
C ALA A 164 -26.14 9.33 -5.59
N ARG A 165 -26.73 10.17 -4.73
CA ARG A 165 -27.91 9.76 -3.94
C ARG A 165 -29.11 9.75 -4.86
N SER A 166 -29.58 8.56 -5.20
CA SER A 166 -30.90 8.35 -5.80
C SER A 166 -31.96 8.74 -4.77
N ALA A 167 -32.51 9.95 -4.90
CA ALA A 167 -33.73 10.36 -4.22
C ALA A 167 -34.86 10.36 -5.26
N LYS A 168 -35.79 9.40 -5.14
CA LYS A 168 -37.03 9.40 -5.92
C LYS A 168 -37.80 10.71 -5.67
N PRO A 169 -38.30 11.41 -6.70
CA PRO A 169 -39.08 12.62 -6.49
C PRO A 169 -40.46 12.27 -5.93
N LYS A 170 -40.77 12.79 -4.73
CA LYS A 170 -42.17 12.92 -4.27
C LYS A 170 -42.84 13.95 -5.19
N LYS A 171 -43.85 13.53 -5.95
CA LYS A 171 -44.76 14.44 -6.64
C LYS A 171 -45.65 15.09 -5.57
N SER A 172 -45.48 16.39 -5.35
CA SER A 172 -46.45 17.24 -4.67
C SER A 172 -46.86 18.32 -5.67
N THR A 173 -48.05 18.19 -6.22
CA THR A 173 -48.66 19.20 -7.10
C THR A 173 -49.83 19.82 -6.35
N ILE A 174 -49.66 21.08 -5.94
CA ILE A 174 -50.68 22.05 -5.51
C ILE A 174 -50.12 23.38 -6.06
N SER A 175 -50.78 24.27 -6.78
CA SER A 175 -52.16 24.47 -7.25
C SER A 175 -52.06 25.45 -8.43
N ALA A 176 -53.05 25.48 -9.33
CA ALA A 176 -53.37 26.71 -10.05
C ALA A 176 -54.89 26.81 -10.26
N PHE A 177 -55.45 27.87 -9.68
CA PHE A 177 -56.77 28.47 -9.89
C PHE A 177 -57.31 28.36 -11.33
N ARG A 178 -58.57 27.94 -11.46
CA ARG A 178 -59.67 28.74 -12.00
C ARG A 178 -61.00 28.21 -11.49
#